data_AF-A0A5C6CTE4-F1
#
_entry.id   AF-A0A5C6CTE4-F1
#
_cell.length_a   1.000
_cell.length_b   1.000
_cell.length_c   1.000
_cell.angle_alpha   90.00
_cell.angle_beta   90.00
_cell.angle_gamma   90.00
#
_symmetry.space_group_name_H-M   'P 1'
#
loop_
_entity.id
_entity.type
_entity.pdbx_description
1 polymer ?
#
loop_
_entity_poly.entity_id
_entity_poly.type
_entity_poly.pdbx_seq_one_letter_code
_entity_poly.pdbx_strand_id
1 'polypeptide(L)'
;MGCQFLARHSPLQTFNMNRTPIENPYLSSAATRDEAGQTNLSGLVRTGQIIAFALLQGVLFITAIFAYLTFVSGGNGEHGAAAGNAAMPENDGDWVFLLIGIVACFAGCFASFVVNRLMKQMAIRQFVASGSEVAVPVAETVTITPEISQLLAASQTQTIIGLAIVEGAAVINVVLMMLDENMLHLVMVAFCLVAMAVQFPTLRKKMDLIEFAARASRDRI
;
A
#
# COMPACT_ATOMS: atom_id res chain seq x y z
N MET A 1 -23.75 -77.16 -11.59
CA MET A 1 -24.15 -75.83 -11.09
C MET A 1 -22.89 -74.99 -10.96
N GLY A 2 -22.59 -74.14 -11.94
CA GLY A 2 -21.43 -73.25 -11.92
C GLY A 2 -21.86 -71.85 -12.32
N CYS A 3 -21.87 -70.92 -11.35
CA CYS A 3 -22.16 -69.51 -11.59
C CYS A 3 -20.89 -68.81 -12.08
N GLN A 4 -20.82 -68.53 -13.39
CA GLN A 4 -19.83 -67.61 -13.96
C GLN A 4 -20.26 -66.17 -13.68
N PHE A 5 -19.55 -65.52 -12.76
CA PHE A 5 -19.73 -64.11 -12.41
C PHE A 5 -18.96 -63.24 -13.42
N LEU A 6 -19.70 -62.55 -14.28
CA LEU A 6 -19.19 -61.75 -15.40
C LEU A 6 -18.77 -60.36 -14.88
N ALA A 7 -17.47 -60.12 -14.70
CA ALA A 7 -16.93 -58.82 -14.31
C ALA A 7 -16.92 -57.85 -15.51
N ARG A 8 -17.84 -56.89 -15.49
CA ARG A 8 -17.97 -55.83 -16.51
C ARG A 8 -17.00 -54.70 -16.17
N HIS A 9 -15.85 -54.65 -16.86
CA HIS A 9 -14.93 -53.52 -16.78
C HIS A 9 -15.52 -52.30 -17.49
N SER A 10 -15.96 -51.32 -16.71
CA SER A 10 -16.29 -49.99 -17.21
C SER A 10 -14.99 -49.22 -17.46
N PRO A 11 -14.71 -48.72 -18.67
CA PRO A 11 -13.55 -47.89 -18.92
C PRO A 11 -13.71 -46.56 -18.17
N LEU A 12 -12.79 -46.29 -17.25
CA LEU A 12 -12.58 -44.97 -16.66
C LEU A 12 -12.34 -43.99 -17.80
N GLN A 13 -13.36 -43.21 -18.15
CA GLN A 13 -13.18 -42.00 -18.95
C GLN A 13 -12.25 -41.08 -18.16
N THR A 14 -10.98 -41.06 -18.53
CA THR A 14 -10.04 -39.99 -18.20
C THR A 14 -10.65 -38.70 -18.71
N PHE A 15 -11.36 -38.01 -17.83
CA PHE A 15 -11.81 -36.64 -18.02
C PHE A 15 -10.54 -35.80 -18.15
N ASN A 16 -10.10 -35.61 -19.39
CA ASN A 16 -9.00 -34.75 -19.74
C ASN A 16 -9.45 -33.33 -19.44
N MET A 17 -9.29 -32.92 -18.18
CA MET A 17 -9.31 -31.54 -17.74
C MET A 17 -8.12 -30.87 -18.42
N ASN A 18 -8.30 -30.53 -19.70
CA ASN A 18 -7.56 -29.49 -20.37
C ASN A 18 -7.95 -28.17 -19.68
N ARG A 19 -7.52 -28.03 -18.41
CA ARG A 19 -7.50 -26.76 -17.70
C ARG A 19 -6.45 -25.96 -18.43
N THR A 20 -6.86 -25.31 -19.52
CA THR A 20 -6.23 -24.04 -19.84
C THR A 20 -6.21 -23.29 -18.51
N PRO A 21 -5.03 -22.89 -17.99
CA PRO A 21 -4.97 -22.09 -16.79
C PRO A 21 -5.99 -20.98 -16.99
N ILE A 22 -6.91 -20.78 -16.03
CA ILE A 22 -7.86 -19.69 -16.09
C ILE A 22 -7.01 -18.43 -16.19
N GLU A 23 -6.83 -17.96 -17.43
CA GLU A 23 -6.02 -16.81 -17.76
C GLU A 23 -6.78 -15.64 -17.21
N ASN A 24 -6.33 -15.16 -16.06
CA ASN A 24 -6.97 -14.05 -15.40
C ASN A 24 -6.89 -12.84 -16.35
N PRO A 25 -8.02 -12.32 -16.86
CA PRO A 25 -8.02 -11.24 -17.86
C PRO A 25 -7.39 -9.94 -17.32
N TYR A 26 -7.26 -9.83 -16.00
CA TYR A 26 -6.53 -8.72 -15.36
C TYR A 26 -5.00 -8.86 -15.47
N LEU A 27 -4.47 -10.06 -15.74
CA LEU A 27 -3.04 -10.28 -16.03
C LEU A 27 -2.70 -10.00 -17.50
N SER A 28 -3.61 -10.31 -18.44
CA SER A 28 -3.40 -10.04 -19.87
C SER A 28 -3.52 -8.55 -20.23
N SER A 29 -4.32 -7.79 -19.47
CA SER A 29 -4.46 -6.34 -19.63
C SER A 29 -3.18 -5.56 -19.27
N ALA A 30 -2.31 -6.12 -18.43
CA ALA A 30 -0.98 -5.56 -18.18
C ALA A 30 0.02 -5.93 -19.30
N ALA A 31 -0.22 -7.01 -20.03
CA ALA A 31 0.65 -7.52 -21.08
C ALA A 31 0.39 -6.87 -22.47
N THR A 32 -0.74 -6.21 -22.69
CA THR A 32 -1.07 -5.53 -23.96
C THR A 32 -0.62 -4.07 -24.04
N ARG A 33 0.03 -3.53 -23.00
CA ARG A 33 0.74 -2.26 -23.08
C ARG A 33 2.18 -2.51 -23.52
N ASP A 34 2.41 -2.26 -24.81
CA ASP A 34 3.69 -2.00 -25.48
C ASP A 34 4.50 -3.20 -26.01
N GLU A 35 4.07 -3.76 -27.15
CA GLU A 35 4.92 -4.56 -28.05
C GLU A 35 6.01 -3.74 -28.79
N ALA A 36 6.16 -2.44 -28.52
CA ALA A 36 7.24 -1.61 -29.09
C ALA A 36 7.82 -0.54 -28.14
N GLY A 37 7.30 -0.44 -26.91
CA GLY A 37 7.68 0.59 -25.94
C GLY A 37 8.48 -0.03 -24.81
N GLN A 38 9.79 0.21 -24.80
CA GLN A 38 10.60 -0.02 -23.60
C GLN A 38 9.89 0.63 -22.41
N THR A 39 9.43 -0.19 -21.45
CA THR A 39 8.83 0.31 -20.22
C THR A 39 9.91 1.09 -19.48
N ASN A 40 9.92 2.41 -19.67
CA ASN A 40 10.94 3.26 -19.08
C ASN A 40 10.74 3.26 -17.56
N LEU A 41 11.79 2.96 -16.80
CA LEU A 41 11.81 3.00 -15.33
C LEU A 41 11.25 4.34 -14.80
N SER A 42 11.57 5.43 -15.51
CA SER A 42 11.08 6.78 -15.24
C SER A 42 9.55 6.87 -15.28
N GLY A 43 8.88 6.19 -16.23
CA GLY A 43 7.43 6.15 -16.31
C GLY A 43 6.79 5.51 -15.08
N LEU A 44 7.33 4.36 -14.64
CA LEU A 44 6.84 3.65 -13.46
C LEU A 44 7.04 4.48 -12.17
N VAL A 45 8.21 5.11 -12.01
CA VAL A 45 8.48 6.01 -10.89
C VAL A 45 7.51 7.19 -10.90
N ARG A 46 7.29 7.82 -12.06
CA ARG A 46 6.38 8.95 -12.21
C ARG A 46 4.94 8.59 -11.84
N THR A 47 4.45 7.42 -12.26
CA THR A 47 3.13 6.93 -11.84
C THR A 47 3.05 6.78 -10.32
N GLY A 48 4.08 6.20 -9.68
CA GLY A 48 4.14 6.09 -8.22
C GLY A 48 4.13 7.46 -7.52
N GLN A 49 4.84 8.45 -8.06
CA GLN A 49 4.89 9.81 -7.53
C GLN A 49 3.55 10.52 -7.63
N ILE A 50 2.83 10.37 -8.74
CA ILE A 50 1.49 10.96 -8.93
C ILE A 50 0.52 10.39 -7.89
N ILE A 51 0.53 9.07 -7.67
CA ILE A 51 -0.33 8.43 -6.67
C ILE A 51 0.02 8.94 -5.26
N ALA A 52 1.31 8.96 -4.90
CA ALA A 52 1.75 9.44 -3.59
C ALA A 52 1.36 10.91 -3.35
N PHE A 53 1.48 11.76 -4.38
CA PHE A 53 1.06 13.15 -4.31
C PHE A 53 -0.46 13.29 -4.13
N ALA A 54 -1.25 12.48 -4.85
CA ALA A 54 -2.71 12.47 -4.72
C ALA A 54 -3.16 12.10 -3.30
N LEU A 55 -2.54 11.09 -2.66
CA LEU A 55 -2.85 10.70 -1.28
C LEU A 55 -2.48 11.82 -0.28
N LEU A 56 -1.29 12.42 -0.42
CA LEU A 56 -0.86 13.56 0.41
C LEU A 56 -1.81 14.76 0.27
N GLN A 57 -2.16 15.10 -0.97
CA GLN A 57 -3.08 16.21 -1.27
C GLN A 57 -4.49 15.95 -0.71
N GLY A 58 -4.97 14.70 -0.77
CA GLY A 58 -6.24 14.30 -0.17
C GLY A 58 -6.27 14.55 1.34
N VAL A 59 -5.24 14.09 2.06
CA VAL A 59 -5.11 14.34 3.51
C VAL A 59 -5.06 15.84 3.81
N LEU A 60 -4.30 16.62 3.04
CA LEU A 60 -4.20 18.07 3.23
C LEU A 60 -5.54 18.78 3.04
N PHE A 61 -6.31 18.43 2.00
CA PHE A 61 -7.63 19.03 1.77
C PHE A 61 -8.61 18.67 2.87
N ILE A 62 -8.69 17.39 3.25
CA ILE A 62 -9.56 16.94 4.33
C ILE A 62 -9.20 17.65 5.63
N THR A 63 -7.91 17.71 5.96
CA THR A 63 -7.41 18.42 7.15
C THR A 63 -7.77 19.90 7.11
N ALA A 64 -7.57 20.57 5.98
CA ALA A 64 -7.87 22.01 5.83
C ALA A 64 -9.36 22.30 6.01
N ILE A 65 -10.25 21.47 5.45
CA ILE A 65 -11.70 21.61 5.59
C ILE A 65 -12.12 21.42 7.04
N PHE A 66 -11.72 20.32 7.68
CA PHE A 66 -12.10 20.04 9.06
C PHE A 66 -11.49 21.05 10.04
N ALA A 67 -10.23 21.44 9.86
CA ALA A 67 -9.62 22.48 10.68
C ALA A 67 -10.37 23.81 10.53
N TYR A 68 -10.72 24.22 9.31
CA TYR A 68 -11.52 25.42 9.08
C TYR A 68 -12.89 25.34 9.77
N LEU A 69 -13.60 24.22 9.65
CA LEU A 69 -14.88 24.02 10.31
C LEU A 69 -14.75 24.12 11.83
N THR A 70 -13.73 23.50 12.44
CA THR A 70 -13.50 23.60 13.89
C THR A 70 -13.18 25.05 14.31
N PHE A 71 -12.36 25.79 13.55
CA PHE A 71 -12.07 27.19 13.84
C PHE A 71 -13.30 28.10 13.76
N VAL A 72 -14.16 27.90 12.76
CA VAL A 72 -15.38 28.70 12.59
C VAL A 72 -16.43 28.37 13.67
N SER A 73 -16.56 27.09 14.05
CA SER A 73 -17.47 26.68 15.12
C SER A 73 -17.04 27.22 16.48
N GLY A 74 -15.74 27.24 16.79
CA GLY A 74 -15.22 27.72 18.08
C GLY A 74 -15.22 29.26 18.25
N GLY A 75 -15.25 30.03 17.16
CA GLY A 75 -15.20 31.50 17.20
C GLY A 75 -16.51 32.21 17.53
N ASN A 76 -17.65 31.51 17.40
CA ASN A 76 -18.98 32.06 17.64
C ASN A 76 -19.46 31.68 19.04
N GLY A 77 -18.86 32.27 20.08
CA GLY A 77 -19.14 32.03 21.50
C GLY A 77 -20.57 32.29 22.00
N GLU A 78 -21.57 32.32 21.13
CA GLU A 78 -22.99 32.51 21.47
C GLU A 78 -23.96 31.57 20.71
N HIS A 79 -23.49 30.69 19.81
CA HIS A 79 -24.39 29.73 19.14
C HIS A 79 -24.58 28.44 19.92
N GLY A 80 -25.43 28.54 20.95
CA GLY A 80 -26.49 27.56 21.20
C GLY A 80 -26.09 26.25 21.88
N ALA A 81 -26.33 26.20 23.19
CA ALA A 81 -26.49 25.01 24.01
C ALA A 81 -27.67 24.09 23.58
N ALA A 82 -27.78 23.74 22.30
CA ALA A 82 -28.94 23.02 21.77
C ALA A 82 -28.57 21.96 20.70
N ALA A 83 -27.81 20.94 21.11
CA ALA A 83 -27.93 19.58 20.56
C ALA A 83 -27.34 18.52 21.50
N GLY A 84 -27.85 18.45 22.74
CA GLY A 84 -28.27 17.17 23.31
C GLY A 84 -27.25 16.07 23.60
N ASN A 85 -26.00 16.37 23.98
CA ASN A 85 -25.20 15.40 24.73
C ASN A 85 -25.12 15.83 26.18
N ALA A 86 -25.74 15.03 27.06
CA ALA A 86 -25.68 15.19 28.50
C ALA A 86 -24.24 15.41 28.92
N ALA A 87 -23.99 16.50 29.65
CA ALA A 87 -22.70 16.88 30.18
C ALA A 87 -22.03 15.69 30.88
N MET A 88 -21.15 14.99 30.16
CA MET A 88 -20.10 14.22 30.80
C MET A 88 -19.20 15.22 31.53
N PRO A 89 -18.69 14.88 32.73
CA PRO A 89 -17.80 15.76 33.47
C PRO A 89 -16.63 16.18 32.56
N GLU A 90 -16.45 17.49 32.47
CA GLU A 90 -15.60 18.28 31.57
C GLU A 90 -14.10 17.93 31.60
N ASN A 91 -13.68 16.87 32.30
CA ASN A 91 -12.28 16.62 32.62
C ASN A 91 -11.78 15.18 32.36
N ASP A 92 -12.67 14.19 32.17
CA ASP A 92 -12.24 12.78 32.03
C ASP A 92 -12.39 12.21 30.60
N GLY A 93 -13.28 12.78 29.77
CA GLY A 93 -13.53 12.28 28.40
C GLY A 93 -12.53 12.75 27.34
N ASP A 94 -11.85 13.87 27.59
CA ASP A 94 -11.09 14.62 26.58
C ASP A 94 -9.77 13.92 26.18
N TRP A 95 -9.16 13.21 27.11
CA TRP A 95 -7.89 12.50 26.86
C TRP A 95 -8.06 11.17 26.11
N VAL A 96 -9.27 10.60 26.10
CA VAL A 96 -9.51 9.29 25.50
C VAL A 96 -9.39 9.36 23.98
N PHE A 97 -9.99 10.38 23.34
CA PHE A 97 -9.91 10.56 21.89
C PHE A 97 -8.47 10.88 21.45
N LEU A 98 -7.79 11.75 22.19
CA LEU A 98 -6.37 12.02 21.94
C LEU A 98 -5.52 10.76 22.03
N LEU A 99 -5.72 9.93 23.06
CA LEU A 99 -4.98 8.68 23.24
C LEU A 99 -5.26 7.70 22.10
N ILE A 100 -6.51 7.57 21.64
CA ILE A 100 -6.87 6.77 20.47
C ILE A 100 -6.17 7.30 19.22
N GLY A 101 -6.13 8.63 19.03
CA GLY A 101 -5.44 9.27 17.90
C GLY A 101 -3.93 9.01 17.89
N ILE A 102 -3.29 9.10 19.06
CA ILE A 102 -1.88 8.76 19.26
C ILE A 102 -1.64 7.28 18.92
N VAL A 103 -2.42 6.36 19.49
CA VAL A 103 -2.26 4.92 19.23
C VAL A 103 -2.48 4.62 17.75
N ALA A 104 -3.51 5.18 17.10
CA ALA A 104 -3.76 5.00 15.68
C ALA A 104 -2.61 5.52 14.81
N CYS A 105 -2.05 6.68 15.15
CA CYS A 105 -0.89 7.28 14.47
C CYS A 105 0.34 6.36 14.55
N PHE A 106 0.74 5.96 15.75
CA PHE A 106 1.92 5.12 15.96
C PHE A 106 1.72 3.70 15.43
N ALA A 107 0.56 3.09 15.65
CA ALA A 107 0.24 1.76 15.14
C ALA A 107 0.19 1.75 13.60
N GLY A 108 -0.40 2.78 12.98
CA GLY A 108 -0.43 2.94 11.52
C GLY A 108 0.98 3.10 10.93
N CYS A 109 1.81 3.97 11.51
CA CYS A 109 3.20 4.13 11.08
C CYS A 109 4.02 2.84 11.24
N PHE A 110 3.87 2.15 12.38
CA PHE A 110 4.54 0.88 12.62
C PHE A 110 4.07 -0.22 11.66
N ALA A 111 2.77 -0.35 11.47
CA ALA A 111 2.18 -1.31 10.53
C ALA A 111 2.67 -1.06 9.10
N SER A 112 2.69 0.20 8.66
CA SER A 112 3.24 0.60 7.37
C SER A 112 4.69 0.16 7.19
N PHE A 113 5.54 0.35 8.22
CA PHE A 113 6.93 -0.12 8.19
C PHE A 113 7.04 -1.65 8.10
N VAL A 114 6.25 -2.38 8.89
CA VAL A 114 6.25 -3.85 8.90
C VAL A 114 5.80 -4.41 7.55
N VAL A 115 4.67 -3.93 7.01
CA VAL A 115 4.14 -4.35 5.71
C VAL A 115 5.16 -4.08 4.61
N ASN A 116 5.77 -2.89 4.62
CA ASN A 116 6.82 -2.53 3.69
C ASN A 116 8.00 -3.52 3.75
N ARG A 117 8.45 -3.88 4.96
CA ARG A 117 9.58 -4.81 5.10
C ARG A 117 9.23 -6.23 4.63
N LEU A 118 8.05 -6.73 4.97
CA LEU A 118 7.60 -8.07 4.60
C LEU A 118 7.41 -8.21 3.09
N MET A 119 6.73 -7.26 2.45
CA MET A 119 6.50 -7.30 1.01
C MET A 119 7.81 -7.16 0.22
N LYS A 120 8.74 -6.32 0.68
CA LYS A 120 10.07 -6.20 0.06
C LYS A 120 10.81 -7.54 0.09
N GLN A 121 10.79 -8.24 1.21
CA GLN A 121 11.42 -9.55 1.34
C GLN A 121 10.77 -10.60 0.42
N MET A 122 9.44 -10.61 0.32
CA MET A 122 8.73 -11.51 -0.58
C MET A 122 9.10 -11.24 -2.05
N ALA A 123 9.12 -9.97 -2.47
CA ALA A 123 9.47 -9.59 -3.83
C ALA A 123 10.91 -9.97 -4.20
N ILE A 124 11.87 -9.77 -3.28
CA ILE A 124 13.27 -10.18 -3.50
C ILE A 124 13.39 -11.70 -3.58
N ARG A 125 12.71 -12.45 -2.70
CA ARG A 125 12.72 -13.93 -2.75
C ARG A 125 12.18 -14.45 -4.07
N GLN A 126 11.10 -13.84 -4.57
CA GLN A 126 10.53 -14.20 -5.88
C GLN A 126 11.49 -13.89 -7.02
N PHE A 127 12.17 -12.75 -6.98
CA PHE A 127 13.20 -12.39 -7.96
C PHE A 127 14.41 -13.34 -7.91
N VAL A 128 14.93 -13.67 -6.72
CA VAL A 128 16.03 -14.63 -6.57
C VAL A 128 15.64 -16.03 -7.03
N ALA A 129 14.37 -16.40 -6.86
CA ALA A 129 13.85 -17.69 -7.32
C ALA A 129 13.71 -17.78 -8.85
N SER A 130 13.65 -16.65 -9.57
CA SER A 130 13.58 -16.66 -11.04
C SER A 130 14.92 -16.97 -11.71
N GLY A 131 16.05 -16.86 -10.98
CA GLY A 131 17.38 -17.11 -11.53
C GLY A 131 17.85 -16.08 -12.56
N SER A 132 17.17 -14.93 -12.66
CA SER A 132 17.54 -13.88 -13.60
C SER A 132 18.84 -13.20 -13.19
N GLU A 133 19.81 -13.14 -14.11
CA GLU A 133 21.07 -12.43 -13.92
C GLU A 133 20.94 -11.00 -14.44
N VAL A 134 21.22 -10.03 -13.57
CA VAL A 134 21.23 -8.60 -13.92
C VAL A 134 22.64 -8.06 -13.75
N ALA A 135 23.11 -7.32 -14.76
CA ALA A 135 24.40 -6.66 -14.70
C ALA A 135 24.42 -5.61 -13.58
N VAL A 136 25.47 -5.65 -12.76
CA VAL A 136 25.73 -4.70 -11.67
C VAL A 136 27.03 -3.96 -12.01
N PRO A 137 27.09 -2.62 -11.97
CA PRO A 137 26.06 -1.68 -11.49
C PRO A 137 24.88 -1.48 -12.46
N VAL A 138 23.70 -1.22 -11.90
CA VAL A 138 22.47 -0.98 -12.67
C VAL A 138 22.51 0.43 -13.27
N ALA A 139 22.64 0.54 -14.59
CA ALA A 139 22.52 1.80 -15.31
C ALA A 139 21.05 2.24 -15.42
N GLU A 140 20.80 3.54 -15.59
CA GLU A 140 19.44 4.07 -15.80
C GLU A 140 18.80 3.56 -17.11
N THR A 141 19.64 3.20 -18.09
CA THR A 141 19.24 2.65 -19.39
C THR A 141 19.15 1.12 -19.42
N VAL A 142 19.08 0.45 -18.27
CA VAL A 142 18.97 -1.01 -18.21
C VAL A 142 17.65 -1.45 -18.85
N THR A 143 17.75 -2.40 -19.78
CA THR A 143 16.59 -3.06 -20.38
C THR A 143 15.79 -3.75 -19.29
N ILE A 144 14.53 -3.32 -19.09
CA ILE A 144 13.65 -3.92 -18.10
C ILE A 144 13.24 -5.30 -18.59
N THR A 145 13.78 -6.34 -17.96
CA THR A 145 13.32 -7.71 -18.16
C THR A 145 11.97 -7.92 -17.46
N PRO A 146 11.17 -8.93 -17.85
CA PRO A 146 9.91 -9.22 -17.19
C PRO A 146 10.04 -9.42 -15.67
N GLU A 147 11.15 -9.99 -15.21
CA GLU A 147 11.41 -10.24 -13.78
C GLU A 147 11.70 -8.93 -13.02
N ILE A 148 12.45 -8.00 -13.62
CA ILE A 148 12.68 -6.66 -13.06
C ILE A 148 11.36 -5.89 -13.01
N SER A 149 10.54 -5.98 -14.07
CA SER A 149 9.22 -5.35 -14.12
C SER A 149 8.31 -5.85 -12.98
N GLN A 150 8.27 -7.17 -12.74
CA GLN A 150 7.52 -7.75 -11.62
C GLN A 150 8.03 -7.29 -10.26
N LEU A 151 9.35 -7.22 -10.06
CA LEU A 151 9.96 -6.71 -8.83
C LEU A 151 9.58 -5.24 -8.59
N LEU A 152 9.64 -4.40 -9.64
CA LEU A 152 9.28 -2.99 -9.58
C LEU A 152 7.79 -2.78 -9.31
N ALA A 153 6.93 -3.55 -9.96
CA ALA A 153 5.48 -3.53 -9.74
C ALA A 153 5.13 -3.93 -8.30
N ALA A 154 5.72 -5.01 -7.78
CA ALA A 154 5.55 -5.43 -6.40
C ALA A 154 6.01 -4.33 -5.42
N SER A 155 7.16 -3.70 -5.70
CA SER A 155 7.67 -2.60 -4.89
C SER A 155 6.78 -1.34 -4.97
N GLN A 156 6.15 -1.05 -6.11
CA GLN A 156 5.21 0.06 -6.26
C GLN A 156 3.94 -0.19 -5.45
N THR A 157 3.33 -1.37 -5.60
CA THR A 157 2.14 -1.78 -4.83
C THR A 157 2.42 -1.71 -3.33
N GLN A 158 3.57 -2.19 -2.89
CA GLN A 158 4.00 -2.08 -1.50
C GLN A 158 4.01 -0.62 -1.01
N THR A 159 4.62 0.31 -1.76
CA THR A 159 4.65 1.73 -1.37
C THR A 159 3.26 2.33 -1.27
N ILE A 160 2.36 1.99 -2.20
CA ILE A 160 0.97 2.48 -2.19
C ILE A 160 0.24 1.99 -0.94
N ILE A 161 0.36 0.70 -0.61
CA ILE A 161 -0.25 0.12 0.60
C ILE A 161 0.33 0.78 1.86
N GLY A 162 1.65 0.96 1.91
CA GLY A 162 2.32 1.62 3.03
C GLY A 162 1.83 3.06 3.25
N LEU A 163 1.64 3.84 2.17
CA LEU A 163 1.09 5.19 2.23
C LEU A 163 -0.38 5.21 2.66
N ALA A 164 -1.21 4.29 2.14
CA ALA A 164 -2.63 4.20 2.48
C ALA A 164 -2.86 3.89 3.98
N ILE A 165 -2.00 3.07 4.59
CA ILE A 165 -2.06 2.80 6.04
C ILE A 165 -1.80 4.08 6.86
N VAL A 166 -0.79 4.87 6.47
CA VAL A 166 -0.45 6.11 7.18
C VAL A 166 -1.48 7.21 6.92
N GLU A 167 -2.01 7.30 5.70
CA GLU A 167 -3.14 8.15 5.35
C GLU A 167 -4.35 7.84 6.23
N GLY A 168 -4.73 6.57 6.37
CA GLY A 168 -5.84 6.16 7.24
C GLY A 168 -5.66 6.64 8.68
N ALA A 169 -4.45 6.55 9.21
CA ALA A 169 -4.13 7.05 10.55
C ALA A 169 -4.21 8.60 10.63
N ALA A 170 -3.83 9.32 9.58
CA ALA A 170 -3.99 10.76 9.49
C ALA A 170 -5.48 11.15 9.46
N VAL A 171 -6.27 10.51 8.61
CA VAL A 171 -7.71 10.76 8.47
C VAL A 171 -8.45 10.47 9.78
N ILE A 172 -8.11 9.39 10.49
CA ILE A 172 -8.66 9.11 11.83
C ILE A 172 -8.39 10.28 12.77
N ASN A 173 -7.17 10.81 12.81
CA ASN A 173 -6.86 11.97 13.67
C ASN A 173 -7.61 13.24 13.25
N VAL A 174 -7.82 13.47 11.94
CA VAL A 174 -8.65 14.59 11.48
C VAL A 174 -10.11 14.44 11.92
N VAL A 175 -10.66 13.22 11.88
CA VAL A 175 -12.03 12.96 12.35
C VAL A 175 -12.13 13.14 13.86
N LEU A 176 -11.15 12.64 14.62
CA LEU A 176 -11.12 12.80 16.08
C LEU A 176 -11.05 14.28 16.49
N MET A 177 -10.23 15.08 15.82
CA MET A 177 -10.17 16.54 15.98
C MET A 177 -11.53 17.23 15.82
N MET A 178 -12.40 16.70 14.94
CA MET A 178 -13.75 17.24 14.76
C MET A 178 -14.70 16.82 15.89
N LEU A 179 -14.47 15.65 16.51
CA LEU A 179 -15.34 15.11 17.55
C LEU A 179 -15.07 15.70 18.94
N ASP A 180 -13.80 15.97 19.26
CA ASP A 180 -13.39 16.52 20.56
C ASP A 180 -12.94 17.99 20.50
N GLU A 181 -12.94 18.59 19.31
CA GLU A 181 -12.48 19.96 19.06
C GLU A 181 -11.02 20.23 19.51
N ASN A 182 -10.23 19.17 19.73
CA ASN A 182 -8.87 19.27 20.23
C ASN A 182 -7.85 19.40 19.11
N MET A 183 -7.23 20.58 19.00
CA MET A 183 -6.22 20.88 17.98
C MET A 183 -4.94 20.06 18.09
N LEU A 184 -4.70 19.35 19.20
CA LEU A 184 -3.52 18.47 19.34
C LEU A 184 -3.52 17.32 18.32
N HIS A 185 -4.70 16.89 17.83
CA HIS A 185 -4.79 15.93 16.74
C HIS A 185 -4.09 16.40 15.46
N LEU A 186 -4.03 17.72 15.22
CA LEU A 186 -3.31 18.29 14.08
C LEU A 186 -1.81 17.97 14.11
N VAL A 187 -1.21 17.87 15.31
CA VAL A 187 0.19 17.48 15.48
C VAL A 187 0.42 16.04 15.01
N MET A 188 -0.51 15.13 15.30
CA MET A 188 -0.45 13.75 14.83
C MET A 188 -0.64 13.67 13.31
N VAL A 189 -1.54 14.48 12.74
CA VAL A 189 -1.73 14.57 11.29
C VAL A 189 -0.46 15.07 10.61
N ALA A 190 0.18 16.12 11.15
CA ALA A 190 1.44 16.65 10.64
C ALA A 190 2.55 15.59 10.69
N PHE A 191 2.62 14.79 11.77
CA PHE A 191 3.54 13.68 11.88
C PHE A 191 3.30 12.61 10.79
N CYS A 192 2.04 12.22 10.55
CA CYS A 192 1.69 11.29 9.47
C CYS A 192 2.08 11.83 8.08
N LEU A 193 1.87 13.13 7.82
CA LEU A 193 2.27 13.76 6.56
C LEU A 193 3.80 13.70 6.35
N VAL A 194 4.59 13.94 7.40
CA VAL A 194 6.05 13.76 7.35
C VAL A 194 6.42 12.31 7.08
N ALA A 195 5.75 11.36 7.74
CA ALA A 195 5.98 9.93 7.51
C ALA A 195 5.65 9.52 6.05
N MET A 196 4.59 10.06 5.46
CA MET A 196 4.26 9.87 4.03
C MET A 196 5.32 10.48 3.12
N ALA A 197 5.81 11.68 3.43
CA ALA A 197 6.87 12.34 2.66
C ALA A 197 8.19 11.55 2.68
N VAL A 198 8.55 10.92 3.80
CA VAL A 198 9.74 10.05 3.88
C VAL A 198 9.58 8.80 3.00
N GLN A 199 8.36 8.30 2.85
CA GLN A 199 8.03 7.14 2.03
C GLN A 199 7.93 7.45 0.52
N PHE A 200 8.13 8.71 0.12
CA PHE A 200 7.98 9.12 -1.28
C PHE A 200 8.83 8.27 -2.25
N PRO A 201 8.26 7.81 -3.38
CA PRO A 201 8.98 6.98 -4.34
C PRO A 201 9.99 7.82 -5.11
N THR A 202 11.26 7.43 -5.00
CA THR A 202 12.38 8.07 -5.72
C THR A 202 13.09 7.05 -6.59
N LEU A 203 13.62 7.53 -7.72
CA LEU A 203 14.32 6.69 -8.71
C LEU A 203 15.51 5.96 -8.06
N ARG A 204 16.25 6.65 -7.19
CA ARG A 204 17.37 6.09 -6.44
C ARG A 204 16.97 4.88 -5.58
N LYS A 205 15.87 4.97 -4.81
CA LYS A 205 15.35 3.85 -4.00
C LYS A 205 15.02 2.61 -4.85
N LYS A 206 14.57 2.80 -6.10
CA LYS A 206 14.22 1.70 -7.01
C LYS A 206 15.47 1.09 -7.66
N MET A 207 16.45 1.91 -8.04
CA MET A 207 17.75 1.41 -8.51
C MET A 207 18.47 0.60 -7.42
N ASP A 208 18.54 1.14 -6.20
CA ASP A 208 19.13 0.46 -5.04
C ASP A 208 18.45 -0.88 -4.76
N LEU A 209 17.13 -0.97 -4.99
CA LEU A 209 16.37 -2.22 -4.85
C LEU A 209 16.79 -3.27 -5.89
N ILE A 210 16.89 -2.88 -7.17
CA ILE A 210 17.30 -3.79 -8.26
C ILE A 210 18.73 -4.26 -8.00
N GLU A 211 19.63 -3.34 -7.65
CA GLU A 211 21.02 -3.68 -7.36
C GLU A 211 21.14 -4.62 -6.15
N PHE A 212 20.39 -4.36 -5.08
CA PHE A 212 20.36 -5.25 -3.92
C PHE A 212 19.84 -6.65 -4.29
N ALA A 213 18.78 -6.73 -5.08
CA ALA A 213 18.21 -8.00 -5.52
C ALA A 213 19.18 -8.78 -6.45
N ALA A 214 19.89 -8.09 -7.34
CA ALA A 214 20.89 -8.67 -8.24
C ALA A 214 22.13 -9.18 -7.49
N ARG A 215 22.57 -8.48 -6.44
CA ARG A 215 23.65 -8.98 -5.57
C ARG A 215 23.20 -10.22 -4.80
N ALA A 216 21.99 -10.19 -4.26
CA ALA A 216 21.43 -11.32 -3.51
C ALA A 216 21.20 -12.59 -4.37
N SER A 217 20.96 -12.46 -5.68
CA SER A 217 20.85 -13.62 -6.58
C SER A 217 22.21 -14.24 -6.88
N ARG A 218 23.26 -13.43 -7.02
CA ARG A 218 24.63 -13.89 -7.29
C ARG A 218 25.21 -14.70 -6.13
N ASP A 219 24.96 -14.30 -4.88
CA ASP A 219 25.49 -14.97 -3.68
C ASP A 219 24.90 -16.38 -3.45
N ARG A 220 23.90 -16.78 -4.25
CA ARG A 220 23.24 -18.10 -4.14
C ARG A 220 23.87 -19.18 -5.02
N ILE A 221 24.69 -18.79 -6.00
CA ILE A 221 25.39 -19.67 -6.94
C ILE A 221 26.75 -20.05 -6.34
#